data_AF-A0A060Y4V2-F1
#
_entry.id   AF-A0A060Y4V2-F1
#
_cell.length_a   1.000
_cell.length_b   1.000
_cell.length_c   1.000
_cell.angle_alpha   90.00
_cell.angle_beta   90.00
_cell.angle_gamma   90.00
#
_symmetry.space_group_name_H-M   'P 1'
#
loop_
_entity.id
_entity.type
_entity.pdbx_description
1 polymer ?
#
loop_
_entity_poly.entity_id
_entity_poly.type
_entity_poly.pdbx_seq_one_letter_code
_entity_poly.pdbx_strand_id
1 'polypeptide(L)' 'MARHDSNTIIKFADDTTVVGLITDNDETAYREEVRDLAGWCQNNNLSLNVAKTKEMIVDYRKRRTEHIPILSDGL' A
#
# COMPACT_ATOMS: atom_id res chain seq x y z
N MET A 1 -10.15 5.06 -7.50
CA MET A 1 -9.12 5.81 -8.25
C MET A 1 -8.11 6.28 -7.21
N ALA A 2 -6.82 6.24 -7.49
CA ALA A 2 -5.81 6.69 -6.53
C ALA A 2 -5.95 8.21 -6.31
N ARG A 3 -5.65 8.68 -5.10
CA ARG A 3 -5.58 10.09 -4.76
C ARG A 3 -4.29 10.74 -5.25
N HIS A 4 -3.21 9.97 -5.39
CA HIS A 4 -1.91 10.42 -5.89
C HIS A 4 -1.64 9.88 -7.29
N ASP A 5 -1.23 10.75 -8.22
CA ASP A 5 -0.92 10.37 -9.61
C ASP A 5 0.28 9.39 -9.73
N SER A 6 1.15 9.37 -8.72
CA SER A 6 2.26 8.43 -8.61
C SER A 6 1.83 7.01 -8.21
N ASN A 7 0.56 6.83 -7.88
CA ASN A 7 0.01 5.59 -7.36
C ASN A 7 -1.07 5.05 -8.28
N THR A 8 -1.24 3.74 -8.28
CA THR A 8 -2.24 3.04 -9.08
C THR A 8 -2.92 1.99 -8.22
N ILE A 9 -4.24 2.02 -8.20
CA ILE A 9 -5.06 1.00 -7.55
C ILE A 9 -5.60 0.10 -8.65
N ILE A 10 -5.20 -1.17 -8.62
CA ILE A 10 -5.64 -2.21 -9.54
C ILE A 10 -6.61 -3.12 -8.78
N LYS A 11 -7.79 -3.35 -9.34
CA LYS A 11 -8.79 -4.24 -8.76
C LYS A 11 -9.17 -5.31 -9.78
N PHE A 12 -9.12 -6.57 -9.36
CA PHE A 12 -9.52 -7.72 -10.17
C PHE A 12 -10.24 -8.73 -9.29
N ALA A 13 -11.51 -9.00 -9.61
CA ALA A 13 -12.39 -9.81 -8.75
C ALA A 13 -12.39 -9.30 -7.29
N ASP A 14 -12.04 -10.16 -6.33
CA ASP A 14 -11.90 -9.87 -4.91
C ASP A 14 -10.51 -9.33 -4.53
N ASP A 15 -9.53 -9.42 -5.43
CA ASP A 15 -8.18 -8.91 -5.19
C ASP A 15 -8.09 -7.41 -5.49
N THR A 16 -7.42 -6.69 -4.59
CA THR A 16 -7.06 -5.28 -4.77
C THR A 16 -5.58 -5.10 -4.49
N THR A 17 -4.87 -4.47 -5.41
CA THR A 17 -3.45 -4.16 -5.30
C THR A 17 -3.25 -2.65 -5.38
N VAL A 18 -2.50 -2.12 -4.41
CA VAL A 18 -2.03 -0.73 -4.42
C VAL A 18 -0.57 -0.74 -4.85
N VAL A 19 -0.27 -0.02 -5.92
CA VAL A 19 1.10 0.17 -6.42
C VAL A 19 1.43 1.65 -6.25
N GLY A 20 2.52 1.96 -5.57
CA GLY A 20 3.01 3.33 -5.43
C GLY A 20 4.46 3.46 -5.84
N LEU A 21 4.77 4.51 -6.60
CA LEU A 21 6.16 4.86 -6.90
C LEU A 21 6.77 5.61 -5.71
N ILE A 22 7.76 4.99 -5.06
CA ILE A 22 8.51 5.61 -3.96
C ILE A 22 9.63 6.47 -4.58
N THR A 23 9.62 7.77 -4.28
CA THR A 23 10.64 8.73 -4.76
C THR A 23 11.30 9.38 -3.56
N ASP A 24 12.62 9.61 -3.60
CA ASP A 24 13.38 10.25 -2.51
C ASP A 24 13.18 9.61 -1.11
N ASN A 25 12.88 8.30 -1.09
CA ASN A 25 12.57 7.56 0.13
C ASN A 25 11.31 8.06 0.87
N ASP A 26 10.45 8.82 0.18
CA ASP A 26 9.14 9.24 0.66
C ASP A 26 8.07 8.22 0.22
N GLU A 27 7.54 7.51 1.20
CA GLU A 27 6.47 6.52 1.02
C GLU A 27 5.08 7.08 1.34
N THR A 28 5.00 8.37 1.70
CA THR A 28 3.78 8.98 2.24
C THR A 28 2.59 8.77 1.32
N ALA A 29 2.75 9.04 0.03
CA ALA A 29 1.68 8.87 -0.95
C ALA A 29 1.14 7.43 -0.94
N TYR A 30 2.01 6.42 -1.01
CA TYR A 30 1.62 5.01 -0.99
C TYR A 30 0.94 4.61 0.31
N ARG A 31 1.51 5.00 1.45
CA ARG A 31 0.94 4.70 2.78
C ARG A 31 -0.43 5.33 2.99
N GLU A 32 -0.63 6.52 2.45
CA GLU A 32 -1.93 7.17 2.47
C GLU A 32 -2.98 6.43 1.63
N GLU A 33 -2.66 5.95 0.42
CA GLU A 33 -3.59 5.13 -0.37
C GLU A 33 -3.96 3.84 0.35
N VAL A 34 -2.99 3.20 1.00
CA VAL A 34 -3.22 1.96 1.75
C VAL A 34 -4.14 2.22 2.95
N ARG A 35 -3.93 3.32 3.68
CA ARG A 35 -4.82 3.74 4.77
C ARG A 35 -6.23 4.05 4.28
N ASP A 36 -6.34 4.77 3.16
CA ASP A 36 -7.62 5.16 2.58
C ASP A 36 -8.40 3.92 2.10
N LEU A 37 -7.71 2.93 1.52
CA LEU A 37 -8.29 1.62 1.15
C LEU A 37 -8.80 0.86 2.38
N ALA A 38 -8.02 0.83 3.46
CA ALA A 38 -8.42 0.14 4.69
C ALA A 38 -9.63 0.81 5.36
N GLY A 39 -9.64 2.14 5.43
CA GLY A 39 -10.80 2.90 5.90
C GLY A 39 -12.03 2.64 5.04
N TRP A 40 -11.86 2.54 3.71
CA TRP A 40 -12.96 2.15 2.83
C TRP A 40 -13.46 0.72 3.11
N CYS A 41 -12.58 -0.25 3.33
CA CYS A 41 -12.97 -1.61 3.71
C CYS A 41 -13.79 -1.62 5.00
N GLN A 42 -13.33 -0.91 6.04
CA GLN A 42 -14.04 -0.79 7.32
C GLN A 42 -15.44 -0.20 7.13
N ASN A 43 -15.55 0.87 6.33
CA ASN A 43 -16.82 1.54 6.06
C ASN A 43 -17.80 0.70 5.22
N ASN A 44 -17.30 -0.27 4.47
CA ASN A 44 -18.11 -1.16 3.62
C ASN A 44 -18.28 -2.57 4.21
N ASN A 45 -17.96 -2.76 5.50
CA ASN A 45 -18.04 -4.06 6.18
C ASN A 45 -17.19 -5.16 5.52
N LEU A 46 -16.11 -4.78 4.85
CA LEU A 46 -15.12 -5.70 4.28
C LEU A 46 -14.00 -5.90 5.28
N SER A 47 -13.68 -7.16 5.57
CA SER A 47 -12.53 -7.50 6.41
C SER A 47 -11.29 -7.69 5.54
N LEU A 48 -10.25 -6.89 5.80
CA LEU A 48 -8.95 -7.09 5.18
C LEU A 48 -8.27 -8.31 5.81
N ASN A 49 -7.88 -9.27 4.97
CA ASN A 49 -7.11 -10.42 5.44
C ASN A 49 -5.62 -10.07 5.51
N VAL A 50 -5.24 -9.39 6.59
CA VAL A 50 -3.87 -8.95 6.89
C VAL A 50 -2.87 -10.12 6.83
N ALA A 51 -3.28 -11.35 7.17
CA ALA A 51 -2.42 -12.52 7.09
C ALA A 51 -2.09 -12.95 5.65
N LYS A 52 -3.00 -12.69 4.70
CA LYS A 52 -2.81 -12.94 3.27
C LYS A 52 -2.23 -11.74 2.53
N THR A 53 -2.45 -10.53 3.00
CA THR A 53 -1.89 -9.32 2.41
C THR A 53 -0.36 -9.37 2.50
N LYS A 54 0.30 -9.15 1.36
CA LYS A 54 1.75 -9.07 1.26
C LYS A 54 2.14 -7.70 0.74
N GLU A 55 3.10 -7.09 1.42
CA GLU A 55 3.80 -5.91 0.92
C GLU A 55 5.05 -6.35 0.16
N MET A 56 5.25 -5.82 -1.04
CA MET A 56 6.41 -6.08 -1.87
C MET A 56 7.08 -4.76 -2.24
N ILE A 57 8.35 -4.62 -1.86
CA ILE A 57 9.16 -3.44 -2.15
C ILE A 57 10.29 -3.84 -3.10
N VAL A 58 10.34 -3.18 -4.26
CA VAL A 58 11.37 -3.39 -5.27
C VAL A 58 12.31 -2.18 -5.25
N ASP A 59 13.48 -2.35 -4.62
CA ASP A 59 14.52 -1.32 -4.53
C ASP A 59 15.74 -1.71 -5.38
N TYR A 60 16.04 -0.89 -6.40
CA TYR A 60 17.19 -1.09 -7.29
C TYR A 60 18.46 -0.37 -6.84
N ARG A 61 18.43 0.37 -5.73
CA ARG A 61 19.60 1.10 -5.21
C ARG A 61 20.67 0.12 -4.72
N LYS A 62 21.95 0.46 -4.96
CA LYS A 62 23.10 -0.33 -4.47
C LYS A 62 23.20 -0.35 -2.93
N ARG A 63 22.71 0.71 -2.27
CA ARG A 63 22.56 0.79 -0.82
C ARG A 63 21.07 0.75 -0.53
N ARG A 64 20.60 -0.33 0.08
CA ARG A 64 19.21 -0.44 0.53
C ARG A 64 18.99 0.53 1.67
N THR A 65 17.92 1.31 1.59
CA THR A 65 17.36 1.95 2.77
C THR A 65 16.43 0.97 3.45
N GLU A 66 16.37 0.98 4.78
CA GLU A 66 15.36 0.20 5.48
C GLU A 66 13.98 0.82 5.24
N HIS A 67 13.06 0.00 4.74
CA HIS A 67 11.67 0.36 4.58
C HIS A 67 10.88 -0.22 5.74
N ILE A 68 10.05 0.59 6.39
CA ILE A 68 9.26 0.18 7.55
C ILE A 68 8.02 -0.55 7.02
N PRO A 69 7.83 -1.85 7.34
CA PRO A 69 6.67 -2.58 6.86
C PRO A 69 5.38 -1.92 7.32
N ILE A 70 4.41 -1.79 6.42
CA ILE A 70 3.09 -1.25 6.73
C ILE A 70 2.37 -2.09 7.79
N LEU A 71 2.59 -3.41 7.79
CA LEU A 71 1.98 -4.34 8.74
C LEU A 71 2.39 -4.08 10.20
N SER A 72 3.51 -3.39 10.42
CA SER A 72 4.02 -3.08 11.76
C SER A 72 3.24 -1.96 12.45
N ASP A 73 2.53 -1.11 11.71
CA ASP A 73 1.73 0.01 12.24
C ASP A 73 0.26 -0.33 12.51
N GLY A 74 -0.11 -1.62 12.52
CA GLY A 74 -1.40 -2.07 13.05
C GLY A 74 -2.61 -1.65 12.22
N LEU A 75 -2.57 -1.94 10.92
CA LEU A 75 -3.76 -1.99 10.07
C LEU A 75 -4.84 -2.96 10.59
#